data_AF-A0A9W8A7L7-F1
#
_entry.id   AF-A0A9W8A7L7-F1
#
_cell.length_a   1.000
_cell.length_b   1.000
_cell.length_c   1.000
_cell.angle_alpha   90.00
_cell.angle_beta   90.00
_cell.angle_gamma   90.00
#
_symmetry.space_group_name_H-M   'P 1'
#
loop_
_entity.id
_entity.type
_entity.pdbx_description
1 polymer ?
#
loop_
_entity_poly.entity_id
_entity_poly.type
_entity_poly.pdbx_seq_one_letter_code
_entity_poly.pdbx_strand_id
1 'polypeptide(L)'
;MASLSTLWRSAYPTVVVRASLRNYLTHPTWSVATLLPNHVTQSPTEPIDQATVQHLHRLANLELPTDAAAVEALRISINELNHFVSHVKELDLSDVEPLVTLTPERVIDVLDITNATHLVTNPSPSTPRARSPLLDHSQQVIDDYYVIQQPAGSDQIET
;
A
#
# COMPACT_ATOMS: atom_id res chain seq x y z
N MET A 1 50.44 -29.85 -0.03
CA MET A 1 49.26 -29.71 0.84
C MET A 1 49.06 -28.22 1.10
N ALA A 2 48.11 -27.59 0.43
CA ALA A 2 47.87 -26.15 0.52
C ALA A 2 46.81 -25.88 1.61
N SER A 3 47.17 -25.08 2.61
CA SER A 3 46.23 -24.58 3.63
C SER A 3 45.61 -23.27 3.12
N LEU A 4 44.33 -23.34 2.74
CA LEU A 4 43.51 -22.23 2.27
C LEU A 4 42.64 -21.71 3.41
N SER A 5 43.21 -20.90 4.30
CA SER A 5 42.47 -20.42 5.48
C SER A 5 42.83 -19.00 5.87
N THR A 6 42.98 -18.08 4.92
CA THR A 6 42.95 -16.64 5.22
C THR A 6 42.73 -15.89 3.92
N LEU A 7 41.54 -15.35 3.68
CA LEU A 7 41.28 -14.16 2.83
C LEU A 7 39.77 -13.93 2.69
N TRP A 8 39.15 -13.42 3.74
CA TRP A 8 37.95 -12.59 3.60
C TRP A 8 38.10 -11.40 4.56
N ARG A 9 39.14 -10.60 4.34
CA ARG A 9 39.14 -9.20 4.78
C ARG A 9 38.67 -8.39 3.58
N SER A 10 37.47 -7.84 3.72
CA SER A 10 36.88 -6.88 2.80
C SER A 10 37.86 -5.74 2.50
N ALA A 11 38.44 -5.75 1.32
CA ALA A 11 39.14 -4.60 0.77
C ALA A 11 38.10 -3.65 0.16
N TYR A 12 37.39 -2.90 1.01
CA TYR A 12 36.76 -1.67 0.52
C TYR A 12 37.84 -0.58 0.58
N PRO A 13 38.28 -0.05 -0.57
CA PRO A 13 39.19 1.08 -0.57
C PRO A 13 38.42 2.29 -0.02
N THR A 14 38.66 2.57 1.25
CA THR A 14 38.37 3.89 1.82
C THR A 14 39.53 4.81 1.41
N VAL A 15 39.20 6.08 1.14
CA VAL A 15 40.10 7.18 0.76
C VAL A 15 40.35 7.33 -0.75
N VAL A 16 39.41 7.97 -1.48
CA VAL A 16 39.52 9.27 -2.23
C VAL A 16 38.12 9.65 -2.74
N VAL A 17 37.16 9.93 -1.84
CA VAL A 17 35.75 10.17 -2.27
C VAL A 17 35.39 11.65 -2.34
N ARG A 18 35.98 12.53 -1.50
CA ARG A 18 35.42 13.90 -1.30
C ARG A 18 35.70 14.90 -2.43
N ALA A 19 36.87 14.87 -3.06
CA ALA A 19 37.20 15.77 -4.18
C ALA A 19 36.49 15.34 -5.48
N SER A 20 36.41 14.02 -5.71
CA SER A 20 35.73 13.40 -6.85
C SER A 20 34.21 13.55 -6.79
N LEU A 21 33.61 13.54 -5.58
CA LEU A 21 32.18 13.74 -5.37
C LEU A 21 31.72 15.13 -5.82
N ARG A 22 32.46 16.20 -5.49
CA ARG A 22 32.07 17.56 -5.91
C ARG A 22 32.05 17.70 -7.43
N ASN A 23 33.06 17.15 -8.11
CA ASN A 23 33.10 17.15 -9.57
C ASN A 23 31.95 16.33 -10.17
N TYR A 24 31.57 15.21 -9.54
CA TYR A 24 30.42 14.41 -9.94
C TYR A 24 29.09 15.14 -9.76
N LEU A 25 28.91 15.84 -8.63
CA LEU A 25 27.71 16.64 -8.33
C LEU A 25 27.62 17.94 -9.17
N THR A 26 28.71 18.39 -9.79
CA THR A 26 28.71 19.54 -10.72
C THR A 26 28.33 19.18 -12.14
N HIS A 27 28.31 17.89 -12.50
CA HIS A 27 27.78 17.47 -13.78
C HIS A 27 26.24 17.49 -13.75
N PRO A 28 25.57 17.99 -14.80
CA PRO A 28 24.12 18.08 -14.82
C PRO A 28 23.54 16.67 -14.95
N THR A 29 23.32 16.02 -13.83
CA THR A 29 22.33 14.96 -13.71
C THR A 29 20.98 15.65 -13.65
N TRP A 30 20.03 15.24 -14.49
CA TRP A 30 18.68 15.80 -14.44
C TRP A 30 18.19 15.78 -12.99
N SER A 31 17.78 16.94 -12.49
CA SER A 31 17.12 16.99 -11.19
C SER A 31 15.83 16.19 -11.31
N VAL A 32 15.47 15.43 -10.27
CA VAL A 32 14.16 14.76 -10.20
C VAL A 32 13.04 15.76 -10.42
N ALA A 33 13.21 17.01 -9.96
CA ALA A 33 12.26 18.09 -10.20
C ALA A 33 12.10 18.48 -11.69
N THR A 34 13.11 18.22 -12.53
CA THR A 34 13.05 18.44 -13.98
C THR A 34 12.46 17.25 -14.73
N LEU A 35 12.49 16.05 -14.13
CA LEU A 35 11.86 14.85 -14.67
C LEU A 35 10.37 14.78 -14.33
N LEU A 36 9.95 15.45 -13.26
CA LEU A 36 8.54 15.58 -12.91
C LEU A 36 7.89 16.67 -13.77
N PRO A 37 6.66 16.47 -14.26
CA PRO A 37 5.97 17.45 -15.07
C PRO A 37 5.62 18.68 -14.25
N ASN A 38 5.80 19.86 -14.85
CA ASN A 38 5.39 21.11 -14.23
C ASN A 38 3.86 21.18 -14.16
N HIS A 39 3.34 21.53 -12.98
CA HIS A 39 1.91 21.68 -12.66
C HIS A 39 1.11 22.56 -13.66
N VAL A 40 1.81 23.38 -14.43
CA VAL A 40 1.21 24.44 -15.28
C VAL A 40 0.87 23.97 -16.71
N THR A 41 1.41 22.83 -17.19
CA THR A 41 1.40 22.53 -18.64
C THR A 41 0.50 21.39 -19.09
N GLN A 42 0.01 20.53 -18.21
CA GLN A 42 -0.80 19.37 -18.59
C GLN A 42 -2.02 19.25 -17.69
N SER A 43 -3.17 19.68 -18.23
CA SER A 43 -4.46 19.32 -17.65
C SER A 43 -4.57 17.79 -17.65
N PRO A 44 -5.03 17.16 -16.55
CA PRO A 44 -5.20 15.71 -16.50
C PRO A 44 -6.06 15.25 -17.69
N THR A 45 -5.70 14.09 -18.27
CA THR A 45 -6.34 13.51 -19.45
C THR A 45 -7.86 13.40 -19.31
N GLU A 46 -8.36 13.19 -18.07
CA GLU A 46 -9.75 13.46 -17.68
C GLU A 46 -9.79 13.91 -16.21
N PRO A 47 -10.26 15.14 -15.91
CA PRO A 47 -10.46 15.56 -14.52
C PRO A 47 -11.60 14.75 -13.88
N ILE A 48 -11.40 14.34 -12.63
CA ILE A 48 -12.43 13.60 -11.87
C ILE A 48 -13.66 14.49 -11.65
N ASP A 49 -14.84 13.92 -11.93
CA ASP A 49 -16.13 14.52 -11.63
C ASP A 49 -16.53 14.38 -10.15
N GLN A 50 -17.37 15.29 -9.67
CA GLN A 50 -17.85 15.30 -8.29
C GLN A 50 -18.62 14.01 -7.93
N ALA A 51 -19.38 13.45 -8.87
CA ALA A 51 -20.09 12.18 -8.64
C ALA A 51 -19.11 11.03 -8.35
N THR A 52 -17.96 11.03 -9.02
CA THR A 52 -16.89 10.05 -8.79
C THR A 52 -16.24 10.22 -7.42
N VAL A 53 -16.04 11.45 -6.94
CA VAL A 53 -15.54 11.69 -5.58
C VAL A 53 -16.50 11.12 -4.53
N GLN A 54 -17.81 11.38 -4.68
CA GLN A 54 -18.83 10.82 -3.78
C GLN A 54 -18.87 9.30 -3.84
N HIS A 55 -18.71 8.73 -5.04
CA HIS A 55 -18.63 7.29 -5.22
C HIS A 55 -17.41 6.69 -4.49
N LEU A 56 -16.24 7.31 -4.60
CA LEU A 56 -15.03 6.88 -3.89
C LEU A 56 -15.20 6.94 -2.37
N HIS A 57 -15.83 7.99 -1.84
CA HIS A 57 -16.18 8.08 -0.43
C HIS A 57 -17.03 6.89 0.01
N ARG A 58 -18.04 6.53 -0.78
CA ARG A 58 -18.90 5.36 -0.51
C ARG A 58 -18.12 4.05 -0.54
N LEU A 59 -17.22 3.85 -1.51
CA LEU A 59 -16.39 2.65 -1.60
C LEU A 59 -15.40 2.53 -0.44
N ALA A 60 -14.83 3.65 -0.01
CA ALA A 60 -13.93 3.71 1.14
C ALA A 60 -14.68 3.66 2.48
N ASN A 61 -16.01 3.60 2.46
CA ASN A 61 -16.88 3.66 3.64
C ASN A 61 -16.57 4.89 4.52
N LEU A 62 -16.28 6.02 3.88
CA LEU A 62 -16.06 7.31 4.53
C LEU A 62 -17.35 8.13 4.52
N GLU A 63 -17.52 8.97 5.54
CA GLU A 63 -18.63 9.92 5.58
C GLU A 63 -18.54 10.91 4.41
N LEU A 64 -19.70 11.29 3.89
CA LEU A 64 -19.76 12.29 2.83
C LEU A 64 -19.48 13.68 3.42
N PRO A 65 -18.56 14.45 2.83
CA PRO A 65 -18.32 15.83 3.26
C PRO A 65 -19.59 16.67 3.12
N THR A 66 -19.92 17.41 4.18
CA THR A 66 -21.13 18.25 4.22
C THR A 66 -20.95 19.58 3.47
N ASP A 67 -19.69 20.01 3.28
CA ASP A 67 -19.33 21.29 2.68
C ASP A 67 -18.83 21.13 1.24
N ALA A 68 -19.33 21.97 0.33
CA ALA A 68 -18.93 22.00 -1.06
C ALA A 68 -17.46 22.43 -1.23
N ALA A 69 -16.95 23.32 -0.38
CA ALA A 69 -15.54 23.74 -0.45
C ALA A 69 -14.59 22.58 -0.08
N ALA A 70 -14.97 21.76 0.89
CA ALA A 70 -14.22 20.56 1.26
C ALA A 70 -14.20 19.53 0.11
N VAL A 71 -15.33 19.31 -0.56
CA VAL A 71 -15.41 18.44 -1.75
C VAL A 71 -14.45 18.91 -2.83
N GLU A 72 -14.42 20.21 -3.11
CA GLU A 72 -13.60 20.75 -4.20
C GLU A 72 -12.10 20.69 -3.88
N ALA A 73 -11.71 20.97 -2.63
CA ALA A 73 -10.32 20.79 -2.19
C ALA A 73 -9.87 19.32 -2.38
N LEU A 74 -10.74 18.37 -2.03
CA LEU A 74 -10.47 16.94 -2.17
C LEU A 74 -10.37 16.53 -3.65
N ARG A 75 -11.25 17.08 -4.50
CA ARG A 75 -11.20 16.88 -5.96
C ARG A 75 -9.88 17.38 -6.55
N ILE A 76 -9.40 18.55 -6.14
CA ILE A 76 -8.10 19.09 -6.57
C ILE A 76 -6.98 18.13 -6.15
N SER A 77 -6.94 17.72 -4.88
CA SER A 77 -5.90 16.80 -4.38
C SER A 77 -5.89 15.46 -5.11
N ILE A 78 -7.06 14.87 -5.40
CA ILE A 78 -7.11 13.61 -6.15
C ILE A 78 -6.61 13.81 -7.59
N ASN A 79 -6.97 14.91 -8.25
CA ASN A 79 -6.49 15.18 -9.61
C ASN A 79 -4.97 15.37 -9.65
N GLU A 80 -4.37 16.01 -8.64
CA GLU A 80 -2.92 16.13 -8.51
C GLU A 80 -2.23 14.77 -8.31
N LEU A 81 -2.80 13.90 -7.46
CA LEU A 81 -2.31 12.54 -7.25
C LEU A 81 -2.42 11.69 -8.53
N ASN A 82 -3.54 11.79 -9.24
CA ASN A 82 -3.74 11.09 -10.51
C ASN A 82 -2.78 11.56 -11.58
N HIS A 83 -2.52 12.86 -11.66
CA HIS A 83 -1.50 13.41 -12.54
C HIS A 83 -0.12 12.83 -12.19
N PHE A 84 0.24 12.70 -10.92
CA PHE A 84 1.51 12.04 -10.56
C PHE A 84 1.53 10.56 -10.99
N VAL A 85 0.46 9.81 -10.73
CA VAL A 85 0.37 8.39 -11.04
C VAL A 85 0.29 8.11 -12.55
N SER A 86 -0.29 9.01 -13.36
CA SER A 86 -0.38 8.82 -14.82
C SER A 86 0.99 8.68 -15.47
N HIS A 87 2.01 9.39 -14.97
CA HIS A 87 3.37 9.32 -15.49
C HIS A 87 4.06 7.98 -15.20
N VAL A 88 3.66 7.29 -14.12
CA VAL A 88 4.14 5.92 -13.86
C VAL A 88 3.62 4.96 -14.93
N LYS A 89 2.43 5.21 -15.49
CA LYS A 89 1.83 4.37 -16.54
C LYS A 89 2.50 4.54 -17.91
N GLU A 90 3.27 5.61 -18.11
CA GLU A 90 3.99 5.87 -19.37
C GLU A 90 5.31 5.08 -19.46
N LEU A 91 5.72 4.43 -18.37
CA LEU A 91 6.93 3.61 -18.35
C LEU A 91 6.73 2.33 -19.18
N ASP A 92 7.74 1.95 -19.95
CA ASP A 92 7.76 0.67 -20.65
C ASP A 92 7.96 -0.46 -19.63
N LEU A 93 6.92 -1.29 -19.49
CA LEU A 93 6.87 -2.43 -18.57
C LEU A 93 6.77 -3.77 -19.31
N SER A 94 7.07 -3.81 -20.61
CA SER A 94 6.80 -4.97 -21.48
C SER A 94 7.48 -6.27 -21.02
N ASP A 95 8.65 -6.17 -20.38
CA ASP A 95 9.48 -7.33 -19.99
C ASP A 95 9.59 -7.52 -18.47
N VAL A 96 8.69 -6.93 -17.67
CA VAL A 96 8.77 -6.95 -16.21
C VAL A 96 7.52 -7.58 -15.58
N GLU A 97 7.71 -8.57 -14.71
CA GLU A 97 6.64 -9.16 -13.92
C GLU A 97 6.28 -8.25 -12.71
N PRO A 98 4.99 -8.02 -12.40
CA PRO A 98 4.60 -7.24 -11.23
C PRO A 98 5.07 -7.87 -9.94
N LEU A 99 5.81 -7.11 -9.13
CA LEU A 99 6.23 -7.53 -7.81
C LEU A 99 5.03 -7.53 -6.84
N VAL A 100 4.59 -8.71 -6.40
CA VAL A 100 3.46 -8.87 -5.47
C VAL A 100 3.91 -8.80 -4.00
N THR A 101 5.08 -9.35 -3.67
CA THR A 101 5.61 -9.42 -2.30
C THR A 101 7.11 -9.11 -2.27
N LEU A 102 7.56 -8.39 -1.23
CA LEU A 102 8.99 -8.06 -1.04
C LEU A 102 9.80 -9.25 -0.53
N THR A 103 9.14 -10.15 0.20
CA THR A 103 9.71 -11.45 0.57
C THR A 103 9.61 -12.36 -0.63
N PRO A 104 10.73 -12.78 -1.24
CA PRO A 104 10.66 -13.78 -2.28
C PRO A 104 9.95 -14.99 -1.69
N GLU A 105 8.97 -15.52 -2.41
CA GLU A 105 8.36 -16.81 -2.14
C GLU A 105 9.55 -17.78 -1.99
N ARG A 106 9.96 -18.08 -0.75
CA ARG A 106 10.51 -19.41 -0.49
C ARG A 106 9.45 -20.31 -1.07
N VAL A 107 9.83 -21.31 -1.86
CA VAL A 107 8.94 -22.37 -2.32
C VAL A 107 8.24 -22.96 -1.09
N ILE A 108 7.20 -22.29 -0.64
CA ILE A 108 6.15 -22.81 0.20
C ILE A 108 5.27 -23.34 -0.90
N ASP A 109 5.48 -24.62 -1.19
CA ASP A 109 4.65 -25.38 -2.08
C ASP A 109 3.21 -24.96 -1.80
N VAL A 110 2.39 -24.71 -2.82
CA VAL A 110 0.98 -24.30 -2.62
C VAL A 110 0.22 -25.37 -1.81
N LEU A 111 0.83 -26.56 -1.65
CA LEU A 111 0.46 -27.64 -0.72
C LEU A 111 0.74 -27.36 0.78
N ASP A 112 1.72 -26.52 1.13
CA ASP A 112 2.07 -26.19 2.52
C ASP A 112 1.23 -25.03 3.09
N ILE A 113 0.78 -24.09 2.24
CA ILE A 113 -0.16 -23.03 2.67
C ILE A 113 -1.58 -23.60 2.82
N THR A 114 -1.92 -24.65 2.05
CA THR A 114 -3.29 -25.12 1.99
C THR A 114 -3.72 -26.01 3.14
N ASN A 115 -2.82 -26.66 3.91
CA ASN A 115 -3.26 -27.44 5.08
C ASN A 115 -2.16 -27.67 6.13
N ALA A 116 -1.87 -26.67 6.97
CA ALA A 116 -1.23 -26.91 8.28
C ALA A 116 -2.18 -27.59 9.30
N THR A 117 -3.24 -28.26 8.84
CA THR A 117 -4.17 -29.01 9.70
C THR A 117 -3.59 -30.38 10.10
N HIS A 118 -2.44 -30.81 9.59
CA HIS A 118 -1.99 -32.20 9.83
C HIS A 118 -0.59 -32.43 10.41
N LEU A 119 0.30 -31.44 10.59
CA LEU A 119 1.66 -31.76 11.08
C LEU A 119 2.26 -30.72 12.04
N VAL A 120 1.61 -30.43 13.17
CA VAL A 120 2.28 -30.35 14.49
C VAL A 120 1.22 -30.57 15.56
N THR A 121 1.20 -31.80 16.06
CA THR A 121 0.62 -32.20 17.32
C THR A 121 1.36 -31.48 18.46
N ASN A 122 0.87 -30.30 18.82
CA ASN A 122 0.89 -29.87 20.20
C ASN A 122 -0.49 -29.26 20.46
N PRO A 123 -1.39 -29.94 21.19
CA PRO A 123 -2.69 -29.38 21.51
C PRO A 123 -2.44 -28.24 22.51
N SER A 124 -2.13 -27.04 22.02
CA SER A 124 -2.71 -25.87 22.69
C SER A 124 -4.21 -26.12 22.60
N PRO A 125 -4.93 -26.23 23.72
CA PRO A 125 -6.32 -26.61 23.68
C PRO A 125 -7.02 -25.54 22.84
N SER A 126 -7.43 -25.92 21.64
CA SER A 126 -8.62 -25.40 21.00
C SER A 126 -9.81 -25.79 21.88
N THR A 127 -9.80 -25.35 23.14
CA THR A 127 -11.04 -25.04 23.81
C THR A 127 -11.74 -24.04 22.90
N PRO A 128 -13.02 -24.21 22.60
CA PRO A 128 -13.78 -23.11 22.03
C PRO A 128 -13.53 -21.94 22.98
N ARG A 129 -12.76 -20.95 22.53
CA ARG A 129 -12.47 -19.76 23.33
C ARG A 129 -13.86 -19.30 23.75
N ALA A 130 -14.10 -19.15 25.05
CA ALA A 130 -15.35 -18.55 25.53
C ALA A 130 -15.62 -17.32 24.66
N ARG A 131 -16.86 -17.01 24.31
CA ARG A 131 -17.14 -15.89 23.38
C ARG A 131 -16.74 -14.53 23.97
N SER A 132 -16.70 -14.44 25.30
CA SER A 132 -16.42 -13.23 26.08
C SER A 132 -15.15 -12.43 25.70
N PRO A 133 -13.93 -13.02 25.56
CA PRO A 133 -12.73 -12.30 25.19
C PRO A 133 -12.68 -11.86 23.73
N LEU A 134 -13.64 -12.27 22.88
CA LEU A 134 -13.78 -11.71 21.52
C LEU A 134 -14.49 -10.35 21.54
N LEU A 135 -15.19 -10.05 22.63
CA LEU A 135 -16.02 -8.87 22.79
C LEU A 135 -15.33 -7.78 23.64
N ASP A 136 -14.24 -8.11 24.33
CA ASP A 136 -13.48 -7.20 25.21
C ASP A 136 -13.06 -5.87 24.55
N HIS A 137 -12.83 -5.86 23.24
CA HIS A 137 -12.41 -4.67 22.48
C HIS A 137 -13.52 -3.98 21.70
N SER A 138 -14.77 -4.45 21.83
CA SER A 138 -15.88 -3.89 21.08
C SER A 138 -16.53 -2.72 21.82
N GLN A 139 -16.99 -1.72 21.07
CA GLN A 139 -17.62 -0.53 21.65
C GLN A 139 -19.09 -0.77 22.05
N GLN A 140 -19.78 -1.68 21.36
CA GLN A 140 -21.19 -1.99 21.61
C GLN A 140 -21.41 -3.50 21.48
N VAL A 141 -21.98 -4.09 22.53
CA VAL A 141 -22.34 -5.51 22.64
C VAL A 141 -23.73 -5.60 23.24
N ILE A 142 -24.57 -6.47 22.66
CA ILE A 142 -25.80 -6.92 23.28
C ILE A 142 -25.69 -8.43 23.41
N ASP A 143 -25.81 -8.92 24.65
CA ASP A 143 -25.56 -10.30 25.05
C ASP A 143 -24.17 -10.78 24.60
N ASP A 144 -24.11 -11.61 23.57
CA ASP A 144 -22.88 -12.20 23.01
C ASP A 144 -22.64 -11.80 21.55
N TYR A 145 -23.24 -10.69 21.09
CA TYR A 145 -23.21 -10.26 19.69
C TYR A 145 -22.71 -8.83 19.52
N TYR A 146 -21.98 -8.60 18.43
CA TYR A 146 -21.65 -7.25 17.97
C TYR A 146 -22.93 -6.54 17.52
N VAL A 147 -23.08 -5.29 17.96
CA VAL A 147 -24.20 -4.45 17.58
C VAL A 147 -23.75 -3.51 16.48
N ILE A 148 -24.43 -3.56 15.34
CA ILE A 148 -24.23 -2.63 14.23
C ILE A 148 -25.49 -1.79 14.14
N GLN A 149 -25.35 -0.47 14.25
CA GLN A 149 -26.47 0.45 14.10
C GLN A 149 -26.82 0.54 12.61
N GLN A 150 -28.02 0.08 12.27
CA GLN A 150 -28.55 0.23 10.93
C GLN A 150 -29.03 1.68 10.74
N PRO A 151 -28.57 2.40 9.70
CA PRO A 151 -29.04 3.75 9.45
C PRO A 151 -30.53 3.71 9.09
N ALA A 152 -31.29 4.64 9.68
CA ALA A 152 -32.76 4.68 9.73
C ALA A 152 -33.50 4.84 8.37
N GLY A 153 -32.87 4.55 7.23
CA GLY A 153 -33.43 4.69 5.88
C GLY A 153 -33.32 3.45 5.00
N SER A 154 -33.06 2.26 5.55
CA SER A 154 -32.83 1.03 4.79
C SER A 154 -34.04 0.07 4.71
N ASP A 155 -35.22 0.50 5.19
CA ASP A 155 -36.48 -0.27 5.17
C ASP A 155 -37.25 -0.22 3.83
N GLN A 156 -36.62 0.22 2.74
CA GLN A 156 -37.26 0.31 1.42
C GLN A 156 -36.58 -0.65 0.42
N ILE A 157 -36.77 -1.95 0.63
CA ILE A 157 -36.64 -2.95 -0.44
C ILE A 157 -38.02 -3.60 -0.55
N GLU A 158 -38.91 -2.93 -1.28
CA GLU A 158 -40.19 -3.50 -1.70
C GLU A 158 -40.00 -4.29 -3.00
N THR A 159 -40.66 -5.44 -3.01
CA THR A 159 -40.65 -6.58 -3.95
C THR A 159 -40.84 -6.25 -5.43
#